data_AF-A0A838IBW5-F1
#
_entry.id   AF-A0A838IBW5-F1
#
_cell.length_a   1.000
_cell.length_b   1.000
_cell.length_c   1.000
_cell.angle_alpha   90.00
_cell.angle_beta   90.00
_cell.angle_gamma   90.00
#
_symmetry.space_group_name_H-M   'P 1'
#
loop_
_entity.id
_entity.type
_entity.pdbx_description
1 polymer ?
#
loop_
_entity_poly.entity_id
_entity_poly.type
_entity_poly.pdbx_seq_one_letter_code
_entity_poly.pdbx_strand_id
1 'polypeptide(L)'
;AELRRSGVNVNLAPVADVATGPASVMASRAFSGNAVEVGAATRAAVAGLDAGGVAATAKHFPGLGAATANTDDAPATIGVSRSLLLRRELVPFRSAIAAGVPLVMLSHGVYPALDARRIASQSRAIATRLLRDRLGFEGVVVTDSLEAQAVLERSGVAEAAVRSVRAGADLLLLTGSASWNEAFPKLLATARRSPAFRARVAESAARVLALKRRLRLRSPAP
;
A
#
# COMPACT_ATOMS: atom_id res chain seq x y z
N ALA A 1 13.81 -5.36 16.54
CA ALA A 1 15.09 -6.03 16.88
C ALA A 1 15.23 -7.41 16.23
N GLU A 2 14.29 -8.34 16.47
CA GLU A 2 14.32 -9.70 15.88
C GLU A 2 14.41 -9.69 14.35
N LEU A 3 13.47 -9.02 13.67
CA LEU A 3 13.46 -8.86 12.21
C LEU A 3 14.82 -8.42 11.65
N ARG A 4 15.43 -7.40 12.27
CA ARG A 4 16.70 -6.83 11.83
C ARG A 4 17.85 -7.83 11.96
N ARG A 5 17.87 -8.64 13.03
CA ARG A 5 18.84 -9.73 13.24
C ARG A 5 18.66 -10.84 12.22
N SER A 6 17.43 -11.11 11.81
CA SER A 6 17.10 -12.06 10.74
C SER A 6 17.35 -11.51 9.32
N GLY A 7 17.95 -10.33 9.18
CA GLY A 7 18.23 -9.71 7.88
C GLY A 7 17.03 -9.02 7.22
N VAL A 8 15.86 -9.00 7.87
CA VAL A 8 14.66 -8.30 7.38
C VAL A 8 14.81 -6.80 7.64
N ASN A 9 14.62 -6.00 6.60
CA ASN A 9 14.81 -4.54 6.60
C ASN A 9 13.53 -3.73 6.37
N VAL A 10 12.45 -4.39 5.94
CA VAL A 10 11.10 -3.84 5.80
C VAL A 10 10.12 -4.79 6.48
N ASN A 11 9.25 -4.25 7.33
CA ASN A 11 8.10 -4.97 7.84
C ASN A 11 6.83 -4.43 7.17
N LEU A 12 5.97 -5.34 6.69
CA LEU A 12 4.66 -4.98 6.14
C LEU A 12 3.67 -4.76 7.29
N ALA A 13 3.99 -3.82 8.19
CA ALA A 13 3.24 -3.47 9.39
C ALA A 13 3.55 -2.01 9.77
N PRO A 14 2.65 -1.31 10.48
CA PRO A 14 1.43 -1.82 11.12
C PRO A 14 0.19 -1.84 10.23
N VAL A 15 -0.80 -2.64 10.63
CA VAL A 15 -2.18 -2.45 10.20
C VAL A 15 -2.69 -1.15 10.82
N ALA A 16 -3.13 -0.24 9.96
CA ALA A 16 -3.63 1.09 10.26
C ALA A 16 -5.14 1.21 9.97
N ASP A 17 -5.81 0.09 9.71
CA ASP A 17 -7.25 0.02 9.47
C ASP A 17 -8.04 0.21 10.78
N VAL A 18 -9.18 0.91 10.71
CA VAL A 18 -10.11 1.07 11.84
C VAL A 18 -11.25 0.06 11.68
N ALA A 19 -11.19 -1.07 12.39
CA ALA A 19 -12.22 -2.10 12.32
C ALA A 19 -13.58 -1.58 12.81
N THR A 20 -14.64 -1.80 12.02
CA THR A 20 -15.97 -1.25 12.32
C THR A 20 -16.85 -2.17 13.18
N GLY A 21 -16.33 -3.31 13.63
CA GLY A 21 -17.04 -4.28 14.46
C GLY A 21 -16.58 -5.72 14.19
N PRO A 22 -17.20 -6.73 14.84
CA PRO A 22 -16.79 -8.14 14.74
C PRO A 22 -16.87 -8.74 13.34
N ALA A 23 -17.77 -8.22 12.50
CA ALA A 23 -17.91 -8.65 11.10
C ALA A 23 -16.79 -8.13 10.18
N SER A 24 -15.94 -7.22 10.67
CA SER A 24 -14.80 -6.72 9.92
C SER A 24 -13.73 -7.79 9.81
N VAL A 25 -13.21 -8.03 8.61
CA VAL A 25 -12.05 -8.93 8.41
C VAL A 25 -10.78 -8.41 9.09
N MET A 26 -10.75 -7.13 9.49
CA MET A 26 -9.65 -6.53 10.23
C MET A 26 -9.81 -6.65 11.75
N ALA A 27 -10.93 -7.17 12.28
CA ALA A 27 -11.21 -7.15 13.72
C ALA A 27 -10.13 -7.82 14.57
N SER A 28 -9.50 -8.89 14.09
CA SER A 28 -8.43 -9.61 14.80
C SER A 28 -7.02 -9.05 14.54
N ARG A 29 -6.88 -8.09 13.61
CA ARG A 29 -5.59 -7.58 13.11
C ARG A 29 -5.37 -6.10 13.39
N ALA A 30 -6.44 -5.32 13.44
CA ALA A 30 -6.40 -3.90 13.73
C ALA A 30 -6.11 -3.67 15.21
N PHE A 31 -5.50 -2.53 15.52
CA PHE A 31 -5.49 -2.03 16.89
C PHE A 31 -6.94 -1.81 17.35
N SER A 32 -7.20 -2.07 18.63
CA SER A 32 -8.50 -1.78 19.23
C SER A 32 -8.67 -0.27 19.45
N GLY A 33 -9.93 0.16 19.54
CA GLY A 33 -10.29 1.54 19.84
C GLY A 33 -10.82 2.32 18.64
N ASN A 34 -11.05 3.61 18.88
CA ASN A 34 -11.51 4.55 17.88
C ASN A 34 -10.37 5.02 16.96
N ALA A 35 -10.70 5.78 15.91
CA ALA A 35 -9.72 6.20 14.91
C ALA A 35 -8.52 7.01 15.46
N VAL A 36 -8.71 7.76 16.55
CA VAL A 36 -7.63 8.51 17.21
C VAL A 36 -6.70 7.56 17.95
N GLU A 37 -7.27 6.60 18.70
CA GLU A 37 -6.52 5.58 19.43
C GLU A 37 -5.72 4.68 18.47
N VAL A 38 -6.35 4.22 17.38
CA VAL A 38 -5.68 3.47 16.31
C VAL A 38 -4.58 4.31 15.65
N GLY A 39 -4.79 5.62 15.48
CA GLY A 39 -3.77 6.53 14.96
C GLY A 39 -2.57 6.68 15.89
N ALA A 40 -2.79 6.78 17.20
CA ALA A 40 -1.73 6.83 18.19
C ALA A 40 -0.93 5.51 18.21
N ALA A 41 -1.62 4.37 18.20
CA ALA A 41 -0.98 3.04 18.15
C ALA A 41 -0.18 2.84 16.85
N THR A 42 -0.73 3.27 15.71
CA THR A 42 -0.06 3.24 14.41
C THR A 42 1.24 4.06 14.44
N ARG A 43 1.19 5.30 14.96
CA ARG A 43 2.38 6.15 15.12
C ARG A 43 3.42 5.49 16.02
N ALA A 44 3.01 4.93 17.16
CA ALA A 44 3.92 4.25 18.08
C ALA A 44 4.59 3.02 17.42
N ALA A 45 3.82 2.23 16.67
CA ALA A 45 4.35 1.07 15.94
C ALA A 45 5.35 1.47 14.85
N VAL A 46 5.08 2.55 14.10
CA VAL A 46 6.02 3.12 13.12
C VAL A 46 7.32 3.53 13.80
N ALA A 47 7.25 4.27 14.90
CA ALA A 47 8.42 4.71 15.65
C ALA A 47 9.23 3.54 16.22
N GLY A 48 8.56 2.51 16.75
CA GLY A 48 9.22 1.31 17.29
C GLY A 48 9.96 0.50 16.22
N LEU A 49 9.37 0.37 15.02
CA LEU A 49 10.03 -0.30 13.89
C LEU A 49 11.26 0.49 13.41
N ASP A 50 11.12 1.81 13.28
CA ASP A 50 12.23 2.69 12.86
C ASP A 50 13.39 2.66 13.87
N ALA A 51 13.09 2.77 15.17
CA ALA A 51 14.08 2.62 16.25
C ALA A 51 14.75 1.24 16.23
N GLY A 52 14.03 0.20 15.80
CA GLY A 52 14.54 -1.15 15.60
C GLY A 52 15.34 -1.35 14.30
N GLY A 53 15.52 -0.30 13.49
CA GLY A 53 16.25 -0.34 12.22
C GLY A 53 15.49 -1.02 11.07
N VAL A 54 14.15 -1.08 11.13
CA VAL A 54 13.30 -1.74 10.13
C VAL A 54 12.27 -0.73 9.61
N ALA A 55 12.15 -0.61 8.28
CA ALA A 55 11.15 0.26 7.68
C ALA A 55 9.73 -0.28 7.89
N ALA A 56 8.84 0.58 8.40
CA ALA A 56 7.41 0.29 8.57
C ALA A 56 6.60 0.51 7.28
N THR A 57 5.48 -0.18 7.16
CA THR A 57 4.50 -0.04 6.08
C THR A 57 3.10 0.08 6.65
N ALA A 58 2.49 1.27 6.59
CA ALA A 58 1.11 1.46 7.03
C ALA A 58 0.14 0.87 5.99
N LYS A 59 -0.81 0.03 6.44
CA LYS A 59 -1.72 -0.70 5.53
C LYS A 59 -3.13 -0.89 6.11
N HIS A 60 -4.19 -1.01 5.32
CA HIS A 60 -4.23 -1.05 3.84
C HIS A 60 -4.95 0.20 3.32
N PHE A 61 -4.21 1.15 2.75
CA PHE A 61 -4.73 2.46 2.36
C PHE A 61 -5.80 2.36 1.26
N PRO A 62 -6.93 3.10 1.34
CA PRO A 62 -7.26 4.15 2.31
C PRO A 62 -8.03 3.68 3.56
N GLY A 63 -8.05 2.39 3.87
CA GLY A 63 -8.70 1.81 5.04
C GLY A 63 -9.65 0.68 4.68
N LEU A 64 -9.28 -0.55 5.03
CA LEU A 64 -10.05 -1.78 4.78
C LEU A 64 -10.94 -2.17 5.97
N GLY A 65 -10.96 -1.36 7.04
CA GLY A 65 -11.60 -1.72 8.31
C GLY A 65 -13.13 -1.93 8.26
N ALA A 66 -13.81 -1.45 7.22
CA ALA A 66 -15.23 -1.70 6.99
C ALA A 66 -15.52 -2.90 6.06
N ALA A 67 -14.48 -3.59 5.57
CA ALA A 67 -14.65 -4.76 4.71
C ALA A 67 -15.18 -5.96 5.51
N THR A 68 -16.19 -6.63 4.96
CA THR A 68 -16.73 -7.90 5.48
C THR A 68 -16.22 -9.12 4.71
N ALA A 69 -15.45 -8.90 3.64
CA ALA A 69 -14.80 -9.93 2.85
C ALA A 69 -13.30 -9.64 2.76
N ASN A 70 -12.47 -10.68 2.79
CA ASN A 70 -11.03 -10.56 2.66
C ASN A 70 -10.67 -10.41 1.18
N THR A 71 -9.89 -9.38 0.83
CA THR A 71 -9.52 -9.11 -0.56
C THR A 71 -8.63 -10.16 -1.19
N ASP A 72 -7.95 -10.96 -0.37
CA ASP A 72 -7.17 -12.11 -0.83
C ASP A 72 -8.07 -13.18 -1.46
N ASP A 73 -9.30 -13.31 -0.96
CA ASP A 73 -10.23 -14.41 -1.27
C ASP A 73 -11.38 -13.98 -2.18
N ALA A 74 -11.79 -12.70 -2.13
CA ALA A 74 -12.87 -12.15 -2.96
C ALA A 74 -12.80 -10.62 -3.09
N PRO A 75 -13.45 -10.00 -4.10
CA PRO A 75 -13.59 -8.55 -4.15
C PRO A 75 -14.33 -7.98 -2.94
N ALA A 76 -13.85 -6.84 -2.43
CA ALA A 76 -14.52 -6.09 -1.37
C ALA A 76 -14.92 -4.69 -1.83
N THR A 77 -16.15 -4.27 -1.51
CA THR A 77 -16.61 -2.90 -1.69
C THR A 77 -16.75 -2.22 -0.34
N ILE A 78 -16.05 -1.10 -0.15
CA ILE A 78 -16.04 -0.34 1.08
C ILE A 78 -17.05 0.81 0.94
N GLY A 79 -18.29 0.54 1.35
CA GLY A 79 -19.45 1.44 1.21
C GLY A 79 -19.47 2.67 2.13
N VAL A 80 -18.33 3.08 2.66
CA VAL A 80 -18.22 4.23 3.56
C VAL A 80 -18.31 5.55 2.79
N SER A 81 -18.98 6.55 3.38
CA SER A 81 -19.09 7.87 2.77
C SER A 81 -17.72 8.57 2.72
N ARG A 82 -17.55 9.50 1.77
CA ARG A 82 -16.33 10.33 1.68
C ARG A 82 -16.04 11.06 2.99
N SER A 83 -17.08 11.56 3.64
CA SER A 83 -16.99 12.28 4.92
C SER A 83 -16.44 11.38 6.03
N LEU A 84 -16.93 10.13 6.10
CA LEU A 84 -16.47 9.17 7.09
C LEU A 84 -15.05 8.69 6.80
N LEU A 85 -14.69 8.44 5.53
CA LEU A 85 -13.31 8.13 5.12
C LEU A 85 -12.33 9.17 5.66
N LEU A 86 -12.64 10.45 5.47
CA LEU A 86 -11.75 11.56 5.89
C LEU A 86 -11.63 11.71 7.41
N ARG A 87 -12.67 11.37 8.17
CA ARG A 87 -12.74 11.57 9.63
C ARG A 87 -12.42 10.33 10.46
N ARG A 88 -12.45 9.13 9.87
CA ARG A 88 -12.20 7.87 10.57
C ARG A 88 -11.07 7.10 9.89
N GLU A 89 -11.23 6.73 8.61
CA GLU A 89 -10.35 5.74 7.98
C GLU A 89 -8.96 6.31 7.69
N LEU A 90 -8.89 7.60 7.34
CA LEU A 90 -7.63 8.28 7.06
C LEU A 90 -6.89 8.78 8.30
N VAL A 91 -7.49 8.74 9.49
CA VAL A 91 -6.86 9.27 10.72
C VAL A 91 -5.57 8.50 11.05
N PRO A 92 -5.53 7.15 11.00
CA PRO A 92 -4.29 6.43 11.26
C PRO A 92 -3.24 6.64 10.17
N PHE A 93 -3.63 6.75 8.91
CA PHE A 93 -2.68 7.02 7.82
C PHE A 93 -2.07 8.42 7.92
N ARG A 94 -2.85 9.46 8.28
CA ARG A 94 -2.30 10.79 8.60
C ARG A 94 -1.31 10.72 9.76
N SER A 95 -1.63 9.93 10.79
CA SER A 95 -0.75 9.73 11.94
C SER A 95 0.56 9.03 11.56
N ALA A 96 0.51 8.03 10.67
CA ALA A 96 1.67 7.33 10.14
C ALA A 96 2.55 8.24 9.27
N ILE A 97 1.94 9.02 8.37
CA ILE A 97 2.65 9.97 7.50
C ILE A 97 3.36 11.03 8.36
N ALA A 98 2.67 11.60 9.34
CA ALA A 98 3.24 12.57 10.27
C ALA A 98 4.33 11.97 11.18
N ALA A 99 4.36 10.65 11.34
CA ALA A 99 5.44 9.92 12.02
C ALA A 99 6.61 9.54 11.10
N GLY A 100 6.54 9.89 9.81
CA GLY A 100 7.59 9.61 8.83
C GLY A 100 7.62 8.15 8.36
N VAL A 101 6.46 7.48 8.29
CA VAL A 101 6.36 6.10 7.77
C VAL A 101 6.99 6.00 6.38
N PRO A 102 7.90 5.05 6.13
CA PRO A 102 8.61 4.98 4.85
C PRO A 102 7.77 4.39 3.71
N LEU A 103 6.81 3.51 4.02
CA LEU A 103 5.96 2.86 3.03
C LEU A 103 4.47 2.95 3.40
N VAL A 104 3.61 3.03 2.38
CA VAL A 104 2.16 2.85 2.50
C VAL A 104 1.71 1.80 1.50
N MET A 105 0.98 0.80 1.99
CA MET A 105 0.43 -0.27 1.15
C MET A 105 -1.00 0.07 0.72
N LEU A 106 -1.29 -0.08 -0.57
CA LEU A 106 -2.62 0.16 -1.14
C LEU A 106 -3.50 -1.08 -1.05
N SER A 107 -4.73 -0.88 -0.61
CA SER A 107 -5.82 -1.87 -0.58
C SER A 107 -6.26 -2.32 -1.99
N HIS A 108 -6.84 -3.52 -2.07
CA HIS A 108 -7.56 -4.02 -3.25
C HIS A 108 -9.09 -3.88 -3.17
N GLY A 109 -9.59 -3.11 -2.20
CA GLY A 109 -11.02 -2.76 -2.12
C GLY A 109 -11.44 -1.70 -3.15
N VAL A 110 -12.71 -1.69 -3.52
CA VAL A 110 -13.37 -0.60 -4.25
C VAL A 110 -13.97 0.39 -3.26
N TYR A 111 -13.81 1.69 -3.51
CA TYR A 111 -14.27 2.76 -2.63
C TYR A 111 -15.17 3.70 -3.44
N PRO A 112 -16.49 3.43 -3.57
CA PRO A 112 -17.36 4.18 -4.48
C PRO A 112 -17.36 5.69 -4.27
N ALA A 113 -17.18 6.13 -3.02
CA ALA A 113 -17.08 7.56 -2.67
C ALA A 113 -15.79 8.26 -3.15
N LEU A 114 -14.81 7.50 -3.65
CA LEU A 114 -13.52 7.99 -4.18
C LEU A 114 -13.32 7.61 -5.65
N ASP A 115 -13.56 6.34 -5.99
CA ASP A 115 -13.51 5.77 -7.34
C ASP A 115 -14.36 4.48 -7.37
N ALA A 116 -15.52 4.54 -8.04
CA ALA A 116 -16.43 3.41 -8.13
C ALA A 116 -16.01 2.33 -9.14
N ARG A 117 -15.00 2.60 -9.99
CA ARG A 117 -14.62 1.71 -11.09
C ARG A 117 -13.37 0.89 -10.80
N ARG A 118 -12.47 1.43 -9.97
CA ARG A 118 -11.15 0.83 -9.72
C ARG A 118 -10.93 0.52 -8.26
N ILE A 119 -10.22 -0.57 -8.01
CA ILE A 119 -9.66 -0.86 -6.69
C ILE A 119 -8.59 0.17 -6.33
N ALA A 120 -8.38 0.42 -5.03
CA ALA A 120 -7.48 1.48 -4.57
C ALA A 120 -6.06 1.37 -5.13
N SER A 121 -5.48 0.16 -5.21
CA SER A 121 -4.17 -0.10 -5.81
C SER A 121 -4.04 0.30 -7.28
N GLN A 122 -5.15 0.38 -8.01
CA GLN A 122 -5.21 0.72 -9.44
C GLN A 122 -5.94 2.05 -9.70
N SER A 123 -6.30 2.81 -8.66
CA SER A 123 -6.99 4.10 -8.81
C SER A 123 -6.02 5.27 -8.65
N ARG A 124 -5.84 6.05 -9.72
CA ARG A 124 -5.08 7.32 -9.64
C ARG A 124 -5.72 8.34 -8.69
N ALA A 125 -7.05 8.29 -8.54
CA ALA A 125 -7.75 9.16 -7.60
C ALA A 125 -7.37 8.87 -6.14
N ILE A 126 -7.03 7.62 -5.83
CA ILE A 126 -6.67 7.18 -4.48
C ILE A 126 -5.15 7.20 -4.29
N ALA A 127 -4.40 6.46 -5.10
CA ALA A 127 -2.96 6.27 -4.94
C ALA A 127 -2.13 7.54 -5.22
N THR A 128 -2.56 8.40 -6.15
CA THR A 128 -1.88 9.66 -6.44
C THR A 128 -2.62 10.83 -5.80
N ARG A 129 -3.86 11.11 -6.21
CA ARG A 129 -4.54 12.36 -5.81
C ARG A 129 -4.87 12.43 -4.32
N LEU A 130 -5.23 11.31 -3.70
CA LEU A 130 -5.52 11.31 -2.26
C LEU A 130 -4.24 11.13 -1.44
N LEU A 131 -3.48 10.06 -1.67
CA LEU A 131 -2.31 9.75 -0.85
C LEU A 131 -1.15 10.72 -1.07
N ARG A 132 -0.74 10.95 -2.31
CA ARG A 132 0.42 11.79 -2.62
C ARG A 132 0.06 13.27 -2.58
N ASP A 133 -0.92 13.68 -3.39
CA ASP A 133 -1.20 15.11 -3.60
C ASP A 133 -1.91 15.75 -2.39
N ARG A 134 -2.91 15.08 -1.79
CA ARG A 134 -3.69 15.64 -0.68
C ARG A 134 -3.12 15.35 0.70
N LEU A 135 -2.55 14.17 0.93
CA LEU A 135 -1.95 13.82 2.23
C LEU A 135 -0.44 14.08 2.28
N GLY A 136 0.19 14.47 1.17
CA GLY A 136 1.61 14.83 1.14
C GLY A 136 2.55 13.64 1.35
N PHE A 137 2.13 12.41 1.02
CA PHE A 137 3.00 11.25 1.20
C PHE A 137 4.08 11.20 0.12
N GLU A 138 5.34 11.33 0.54
CA GLU A 138 6.51 11.32 -0.35
C GLU A 138 7.26 9.98 -0.40
N GLY A 139 6.91 9.06 0.49
CA GLY A 139 7.53 7.74 0.60
C GLY A 139 7.15 6.77 -0.52
N VAL A 140 7.48 5.50 -0.31
CA VAL A 140 7.23 4.44 -1.29
C VAL A 140 5.78 3.93 -1.17
N VAL A 141 5.04 4.01 -2.26
CA VAL A 141 3.71 3.40 -2.35
C VAL A 141 3.87 1.96 -2.85
N VAL A 142 3.40 0.98 -2.09
CA VAL A 142 3.44 -0.44 -2.47
C VAL A 142 2.03 -0.97 -2.67
N THR A 143 1.83 -1.89 -3.60
CA THR A 143 0.54 -2.60 -3.69
C THR A 143 0.43 -3.63 -2.57
N ASP A 144 -0.78 -4.05 -2.21
CA ASP A 144 -0.95 -5.39 -1.66
C ASP A 144 -0.66 -6.46 -2.75
N SER A 145 -0.76 -7.75 -2.41
CA SER A 145 -0.43 -8.85 -3.33
C SER A 145 -1.26 -8.77 -4.62
N LEU A 146 -0.60 -8.65 -5.77
CA LEU A 146 -1.30 -8.63 -7.06
C LEU A 146 -1.89 -10.00 -7.44
N GLU A 147 -1.57 -11.05 -6.69
CA GLU A 147 -2.18 -12.37 -6.79
C GLU A 147 -3.47 -12.54 -5.97
N ALA A 148 -3.90 -11.51 -5.23
CA ALA A 148 -5.18 -11.53 -4.51
C ALA A 148 -6.38 -11.70 -5.46
N GLN A 149 -7.42 -12.46 -5.06
CA GLN A 149 -8.60 -12.68 -5.89
C GLN A 149 -9.32 -11.38 -6.29
N ALA A 150 -9.35 -10.37 -5.42
CA ALA A 150 -9.89 -9.05 -5.74
C ALA A 150 -9.21 -8.36 -6.96
N VAL A 151 -7.96 -8.75 -7.26
CA VAL A 151 -7.23 -8.33 -8.46
C VAL A 151 -7.50 -9.27 -9.62
N LEU A 152 -7.38 -10.58 -9.40
CA LEU A 152 -7.48 -11.61 -10.45
C LEU A 152 -8.85 -11.65 -11.12
N GLU A 153 -9.93 -11.38 -10.38
CA GLU A 153 -11.28 -11.27 -10.96
C GLU A 153 -11.45 -10.07 -11.91
N ARG A 154 -10.52 -9.10 -11.89
CA ARG A 154 -10.56 -7.89 -12.74
C ARG A 154 -9.60 -7.96 -13.90
N SER A 155 -8.48 -8.65 -13.73
CA SER A 155 -7.40 -8.78 -14.72
C SER A 155 -6.33 -9.74 -14.21
N GLY A 156 -5.53 -10.31 -15.11
CA GLY A 156 -4.29 -10.99 -14.72
C GLY A 156 -3.21 -10.05 -14.15
N VAL A 157 -2.22 -10.65 -13.47
CA VAL A 157 -1.14 -9.95 -12.76
C VAL A 157 -0.39 -8.96 -13.65
N ALA A 158 -0.08 -9.31 -14.89
CA ALA A 158 0.67 -8.46 -15.80
C ALA A 158 -0.03 -7.13 -16.11
N GLU A 159 -1.35 -7.16 -16.30
CA GLU A 159 -2.14 -5.96 -16.54
C GLU A 159 -2.37 -5.18 -15.25
N ALA A 160 -2.57 -5.87 -14.12
CA ALA A 160 -2.66 -5.26 -12.80
C ALA A 160 -1.38 -4.48 -12.43
N ALA A 161 -0.20 -5.02 -12.77
CA ALA A 161 1.08 -4.38 -12.57
C ALA A 161 1.17 -3.04 -13.32
N VAL A 162 0.84 -3.02 -14.61
CA VAL A 162 0.84 -1.79 -15.42
C VAL A 162 -0.15 -0.76 -14.87
N ARG A 163 -1.36 -1.19 -14.51
CA ARG A 163 -2.40 -0.31 -13.94
C ARG A 163 -1.96 0.29 -12.61
N SER A 164 -1.32 -0.50 -11.74
CA SER A 164 -0.85 -0.05 -10.43
C SER A 164 0.25 1.00 -10.55
N VAL A 165 1.23 0.81 -11.46
CA VAL A 165 2.27 1.82 -11.73
C VAL A 165 1.66 3.12 -12.27
N ARG A 166 0.71 3.01 -13.21
CA ARG A 166 -0.04 4.17 -13.74
C ARG A 166 -0.85 4.89 -12.66
N ALA A 167 -1.38 4.16 -11.69
CA ALA A 167 -2.16 4.72 -10.59
C ALA A 167 -1.30 5.48 -9.57
N GLY A 168 -0.04 5.07 -9.40
CA GLY A 168 0.89 5.74 -8.50
C GLY A 168 1.75 4.80 -7.65
N ALA A 169 1.61 3.48 -7.76
CA ALA A 169 2.46 2.53 -7.05
C ALA A 169 3.93 2.68 -7.49
N ASP A 170 4.84 2.57 -6.52
CA ASP A 170 6.28 2.60 -6.68
C ASP A 170 6.90 1.20 -6.58
N LEU A 171 6.29 0.32 -5.77
CA LEU A 171 6.60 -1.11 -5.65
C LEU A 171 5.36 -1.95 -5.93
N LEU A 172 5.57 -3.10 -6.55
CA LEU A 172 4.53 -4.11 -6.81
C LEU A 172 4.85 -5.34 -5.95
N LEU A 173 3.91 -5.74 -5.11
CA LEU A 173 4.05 -6.94 -4.29
C LEU A 173 3.56 -8.14 -5.09
N LEU A 174 4.48 -9.09 -5.32
CA LEU A 174 4.21 -10.39 -5.93
C LEU A 174 4.59 -11.48 -4.93
N THR A 175 3.67 -12.38 -4.60
CA THR A 175 3.90 -13.46 -3.63
C THR A 175 4.23 -14.80 -4.28
N GLY A 176 3.98 -14.97 -5.58
CA GLY A 176 4.25 -16.20 -6.33
C GLY A 176 5.55 -16.17 -7.13
N SER A 177 6.25 -17.31 -7.23
CA SER A 177 7.52 -17.44 -7.96
C SER A 177 7.39 -17.23 -9.49
N ALA A 178 6.19 -17.42 -10.05
CA ALA A 178 5.95 -17.32 -11.50
C ALA A 178 5.35 -15.99 -11.96
N SER A 179 4.67 -15.23 -11.09
CA SER A 179 3.95 -13.99 -11.45
C SER A 179 4.87 -12.93 -12.07
N TRP A 180 6.13 -12.92 -11.67
CA TRP A 180 7.16 -12.05 -12.24
C TRP A 180 7.38 -12.31 -13.74
N ASN A 181 7.26 -13.56 -14.19
CA ASN A 181 7.50 -13.96 -15.59
C ASN A 181 6.51 -13.30 -16.55
N GLU A 182 5.32 -12.93 -16.07
CA GLU A 182 4.33 -12.20 -16.88
C GLU A 182 4.41 -10.68 -16.64
N ALA A 183 4.58 -10.26 -15.39
CA ALA A 183 4.59 -8.85 -15.01
C ALA A 183 5.78 -8.10 -15.62
N PHE A 184 6.99 -8.65 -15.52
CA PHE A 184 8.20 -7.96 -15.95
C PHE A 184 8.24 -7.71 -17.47
N PRO A 185 8.01 -8.69 -18.36
CA PRO A 185 7.99 -8.44 -19.80
C PRO A 185 6.94 -7.41 -20.20
N LYS A 186 5.75 -7.45 -19.57
CA LYS A 186 4.67 -6.48 -19.84
C LYS A 186 5.06 -5.06 -19.42
N LEU A 187 5.64 -4.89 -18.23
CA LEU A 187 6.15 -3.60 -17.75
C LEU A 187 7.25 -3.05 -18.66
N LEU A 188 8.22 -3.90 -19.03
CA LEU A 188 9.32 -3.53 -19.91
C LEU A 188 8.84 -3.12 -21.31
N ALA A 189 7.93 -3.90 -21.91
CA ALA A 189 7.34 -3.58 -23.19
C ALA A 189 6.55 -2.26 -23.15
N THR A 190 5.79 -2.03 -22.07
CA THR A 190 5.04 -0.78 -21.86
C THR A 190 5.97 0.42 -21.73
N ALA A 191 7.04 0.29 -20.93
CA ALA A 191 8.04 1.34 -20.76
C ALA A 191 8.79 1.64 -22.06
N ARG A 192 9.12 0.63 -22.87
CA ARG A 192 9.74 0.81 -24.18
C ARG A 192 8.87 1.62 -25.15
N ARG A 193 7.55 1.38 -25.13
CA ARG A 193 6.58 2.02 -26.04
C ARG A 193 6.06 3.37 -25.56
N SER A 194 6.07 3.65 -24.26
CA SER A 194 5.48 4.86 -23.68
C SER A 194 6.52 5.67 -22.90
N PRO A 195 6.96 6.83 -23.43
CA PRO A 195 7.86 7.74 -22.72
C PRO A 195 7.30 8.18 -21.35
N ALA A 196 6.01 8.46 -21.27
CA ALA A 196 5.36 8.84 -20.01
C ALA A 196 5.39 7.71 -18.97
N PHE A 197 5.14 6.46 -19.37
CA PHE A 197 5.24 5.33 -18.46
C PHE A 197 6.68 5.09 -18.00
N ARG A 198 7.66 5.25 -18.91
CA ARG A 198 9.09 5.15 -18.58
C ARG A 198 9.50 6.20 -17.54
N ALA A 199 9.07 7.45 -17.71
CA ALA A 199 9.30 8.52 -16.74
C ALA A 199 8.70 8.18 -15.37
N ARG A 200 7.45 7.67 -15.34
CA ARG A 200 6.80 7.21 -14.12
C ARG A 200 7.60 6.11 -13.41
N VAL A 201 8.15 5.14 -14.15
CA VAL A 201 9.01 4.09 -13.58
C VAL A 201 10.31 4.68 -13.01
N ALA A 202 10.93 5.65 -13.67
CA ALA A 202 12.12 6.32 -13.17
C ALA A 202 11.87 7.07 -11.84
N GLU A 203 10.75 7.77 -11.74
CA GLU A 203 10.32 8.41 -10.48
C GLU A 203 10.12 7.39 -9.35
N SER A 204 9.48 6.26 -9.63
CA SER A 204 9.32 5.17 -8.65
C SER A 204 10.67 4.63 -8.20
N ALA A 205 11.56 4.37 -9.15
CA ALA A 205 12.91 3.86 -8.86
C ALA A 205 13.70 4.85 -7.98
N ALA A 206 13.56 6.16 -8.21
CA ALA A 206 14.21 7.17 -7.37
C ALA A 206 13.75 7.09 -5.90
N ARG A 207 12.44 6.92 -5.64
CA ARG A 207 11.91 6.73 -4.27
C ARG A 207 12.40 5.43 -3.63
N VAL A 208 12.39 4.33 -4.38
CA VAL A 208 12.88 3.02 -3.90
C VAL A 208 14.37 3.08 -3.57
N LEU A 209 15.18 3.74 -4.41
CA LEU A 209 16.60 3.95 -4.15
C LEU A 209 16.83 4.87 -2.93
N ALA A 210 16.01 5.90 -2.75
CA ALA A 210 16.06 6.74 -1.55
C ALA A 210 15.75 5.94 -0.27
N LEU A 211 14.75 5.05 -0.32
CA LEU A 211 14.46 4.12 0.77
C LEU A 211 15.64 3.18 1.06
N LYS A 212 16.24 2.57 0.02
CA LYS A 212 17.42 1.71 0.18
C LYS A 212 18.60 2.45 0.84
N ARG A 213 18.83 3.71 0.45
CA ARG A 213 19.85 4.58 1.08
C ARG A 213 19.53 4.87 2.54
N ARG A 214 18.28 5.23 2.87
CA ARG A 214 17.83 5.42 4.27
C ARG A 214 18.10 4.18 5.11
N LEU A 215 17.85 3.00 4.55
CA LEU A 215 18.06 1.70 5.21
C LEU A 215 19.53 1.25 5.20
N ARG A 216 20.45 2.03 4.63
CA ARG A 216 21.88 1.70 4.49
C ARG A 216 22.12 0.34 3.81
N LEU A 217 21.24 -0.04 2.89
CA LEU A 217 21.41 -1.26 2.11
C LEU A 217 22.50 -1.00 1.07
N ARG A 218 23.58 -1.80 1.10
CA ARG A 218 24.59 -1.77 0.05
C ARG A 218 23.93 -2.12 -1.29
N SER A 219 24.35 -1.47 -2.36
CA SER A 219 24.06 -1.98 -3.71
C SER A 219 24.54 -3.43 -3.79
N PRO A 220 23.79 -4.36 -4.43
CA PRO A 220 24.39 -5.63 -4.79
C PRO A 220 25.70 -5.35 -5.56
N ALA A 221 26.74 -6.14 -5.27
CA ALA A 221 27.97 -6.07 -6.04
C ALA A 221 27.63 -6.24 -7.54
N PRO A 222 28.33 -5.51 -8.44
CA PRO A 222 28.06 -5.56 -9.87
C PRO A 222 28.16 -6.98 -10.44
#